data_AF-A0A7Y5QJY8-F1
#
_entry.id   AF-A0A7Y5QJY8-F1
#
_cell.length_a   1.000
_cell.length_b   1.000
_cell.length_c   1.000
_cell.angle_alpha   90.00
_cell.angle_beta   90.00
_cell.angle_gamma   90.00
#
_symmetry.space_group_name_H-M   'P 1'
#
loop_
_entity.id
_entity.type
_entity.pdbx_description
1 polymer ?
#
loop_
_entity_poly.entity_id
_entity_poly.type
_entity_poly.pdbx_seq_one_letter_code
_entity_poly.pdbx_strand_id
1 'polypeptide(L)'
;MAAACAGDRDATAFRGVALTSPLAKPSFTLTDVNGRPWEFAAETRDKVALLFFGYTHCPDVCPLHMANIAAVLKRMSATDRGRVVTVFVTTDPERDTPERLREWLGNFDPSFVGLTGTRAELESVQALLKVPAATREYAGADSSAYYVGHAAQVFAFARDGYAYTIYPFGIRQDDWANDLPRLVRDATGTEIRRALAAQAKAEALAVQRGDASPMTMGGLMVTQAVVAEPASQDEAAAYLTIHNDTPQEDTLVAIAADLAVRGEVHETMGEGEMRHMMAMPSLVLPPRAETKLVPGERHIMLLQLRRALKAGDSVTLYLSLSRAGPVEVRAPVVPYADLEKALGLVKTP
;
A
#
# COMPACT_ATOMS: atom_id res chain seq x y z
N MET A 1 20.98 12.47 -33.31
CA MET A 1 20.43 11.10 -33.23
C MET A 1 21.10 10.42 -32.04
N ALA A 2 20.45 10.39 -30.88
CA ALA A 2 20.83 9.56 -29.73
C ALA A 2 19.64 9.56 -28.76
N ALA A 3 18.74 8.59 -28.93
CA ALA A 3 17.72 8.26 -27.96
C ALA A 3 18.41 7.52 -26.81
N ALA A 4 18.47 8.14 -25.63
CA ALA A 4 18.87 7.44 -24.42
C ALA A 4 17.67 6.64 -23.92
N CYS A 5 17.78 5.32 -24.01
CA CYS A 5 16.75 4.36 -23.65
C CYS A 5 16.31 4.53 -22.19
N ALA A 6 15.00 4.52 -21.98
CA ALA A 6 14.40 4.16 -20.70
C ALA A 6 15.05 2.85 -20.23
N GLY A 7 15.58 2.83 -19.00
CA GLY A 7 16.21 1.64 -18.45
C GLY A 7 15.27 0.44 -18.57
N ASP A 8 15.77 -0.64 -19.18
CA ASP A 8 15.09 -1.93 -19.25
C ASP A 8 14.82 -2.40 -17.83
N ARG A 9 13.60 -2.15 -17.33
CA ARG A 9 13.12 -2.80 -16.11
C ARG A 9 13.09 -4.29 -16.42
N ASP A 10 13.75 -5.11 -15.60
CA ASP A 10 13.79 -6.57 -15.77
C ASP A 10 12.40 -7.08 -16.18
N ALA A 11 12.31 -7.60 -17.40
CA ALA A 11 11.07 -8.01 -18.02
C ALA A 11 10.43 -9.20 -17.28
N THR A 12 11.16 -9.85 -16.36
CA THR A 12 10.72 -11.05 -15.64
C THR A 12 10.17 -10.78 -14.23
N ALA A 13 10.41 -9.60 -13.67
CA ALA A 13 9.98 -9.25 -12.32
C ALA A 13 8.49 -8.83 -12.26
N PHE A 14 7.81 -9.22 -11.18
CA PHE A 14 6.52 -8.65 -10.79
C PHE A 14 6.71 -7.18 -10.40
N ARG A 15 5.70 -6.36 -10.67
CA ARG A 15 5.63 -4.93 -10.36
C ARG A 15 4.84 -4.63 -9.09
N GLY A 16 4.04 -5.58 -8.61
CA GLY A 16 3.44 -5.53 -7.27
C GLY A 16 4.49 -5.65 -6.15
N VAL A 17 4.10 -5.27 -4.93
CA VAL A 17 4.93 -5.43 -3.73
C VAL A 17 4.89 -6.89 -3.29
N ALA A 18 6.07 -7.48 -3.21
CA ALA A 18 6.34 -8.77 -2.61
C ALA A 18 5.86 -8.84 -1.14
N LEU A 19 5.07 -9.84 -0.79
CA LEU A 19 4.83 -10.16 0.62
C LEU A 19 5.98 -11.02 1.15
N THR A 20 6.55 -10.61 2.29
CA THR A 20 7.61 -11.36 2.99
C THR A 20 7.15 -12.74 3.47
N SER A 21 5.86 -12.87 3.78
CA SER A 21 5.19 -14.15 4.00
C SER A 21 3.94 -14.22 3.13
N PRO A 22 3.74 -15.30 2.35
CA PRO A 22 2.50 -15.51 1.61
C PRO A 22 1.29 -15.45 2.54
N LEU A 23 0.24 -14.76 2.10
CA LEU A 23 -1.01 -14.63 2.85
C LEU A 23 -2.01 -15.66 2.31
N ALA A 24 -2.49 -16.55 3.17
CA ALA A 24 -3.52 -17.50 2.78
C ALA A 24 -4.82 -16.76 2.40
N LYS A 25 -5.48 -17.24 1.35
CA LYS A 25 -6.78 -16.73 0.90
C LYS A 25 -7.78 -16.89 2.05
N PRO A 26 -8.37 -15.79 2.57
CA PRO A 26 -9.34 -15.88 3.64
C PRO A 26 -10.61 -16.57 3.14
N SER A 27 -11.37 -17.16 4.07
CA SER A 27 -12.74 -17.56 3.81
C SER A 27 -13.68 -16.61 4.54
N PHE A 28 -14.64 -16.06 3.79
CA PHE A 28 -15.71 -15.22 4.32
C PHE A 28 -16.88 -15.23 3.36
N THR A 29 -18.05 -14.87 3.89
CA THR A 29 -19.28 -14.68 3.12
C THR A 29 -19.77 -13.26 3.34
N LEU A 30 -20.03 -12.55 2.25
CA LEU A 30 -20.66 -11.22 2.26
C LEU A 30 -21.89 -11.24 1.34
N THR A 31 -22.57 -10.11 1.22
CA THR A 31 -23.73 -9.95 0.35
C THR A 31 -23.30 -9.37 -1.00
N ASP A 32 -23.68 -10.01 -2.11
CA ASP A 32 -23.44 -9.47 -3.44
C ASP A 32 -24.41 -8.33 -3.81
N VAL A 33 -24.17 -7.70 -4.95
CA VAL A 33 -25.05 -6.65 -5.49
C VAL A 33 -26.47 -7.13 -5.83
N ASN A 34 -26.78 -8.43 -5.76
CA ASN A 34 -28.12 -8.99 -5.98
C ASN A 34 -28.80 -9.38 -4.65
N GLY A 35 -28.20 -9.06 -3.51
CA GLY A 35 -28.72 -9.41 -2.19
C GLY A 35 -28.50 -10.88 -1.81
N ARG A 36 -27.60 -11.59 -2.50
CA ARG A 36 -27.32 -13.01 -2.26
C ARG A 36 -26.04 -13.20 -1.45
N PRO A 37 -25.96 -14.21 -0.57
CA PRO A 37 -24.70 -14.60 0.05
C PRO A 37 -23.68 -15.00 -1.03
N TRP A 38 -22.44 -14.53 -0.87
CA TRP A 38 -21.35 -14.78 -1.81
C TRP A 38 -20.07 -15.12 -1.03
N GLU A 39 -19.58 -16.34 -1.23
CA GLU A 39 -18.46 -16.90 -0.46
C GLU A 39 -17.13 -16.76 -1.22
N PHE A 40 -16.22 -15.93 -0.71
CA PHE A 40 -15.02 -15.52 -1.46
C PHE A 40 -14.09 -16.68 -1.82
N ALA A 41 -13.87 -17.63 -0.92
CA ALA A 41 -12.98 -18.76 -1.18
C ALA A 41 -13.55 -19.71 -2.24
N ALA A 42 -14.84 -20.03 -2.15
CA ALA A 42 -15.51 -20.95 -3.07
C ALA A 42 -15.65 -20.37 -4.49
N GLU A 43 -16.08 -19.11 -4.58
CA GLU A 43 -16.37 -18.43 -5.85
C GLU A 43 -15.10 -18.04 -6.63
N THR A 44 -13.97 -17.91 -5.93
CA THR A 44 -12.66 -17.61 -6.52
C THR A 44 -11.72 -18.81 -6.57
N ARG A 45 -12.23 -20.02 -6.31
CA ARG A 45 -11.45 -21.26 -6.39
C ARG A 45 -10.86 -21.44 -7.80
N ASP A 46 -9.62 -21.88 -7.86
CA ASP A 46 -8.84 -22.10 -9.09
C ASP A 46 -8.69 -20.88 -10.01
N LYS A 47 -9.00 -19.68 -9.50
CA LYS A 47 -8.88 -18.39 -10.20
C LYS A 47 -7.92 -17.46 -9.47
N VAL A 48 -7.35 -16.52 -10.23
CA VAL A 48 -6.66 -15.36 -9.66
C VAL A 48 -7.72 -14.43 -9.09
N ALA A 49 -7.68 -14.15 -7.79
CA ALA A 49 -8.62 -13.24 -7.15
C ALA A 49 -7.92 -11.92 -6.82
N LEU A 50 -8.41 -10.82 -7.39
CA LEU A 50 -8.00 -9.46 -7.04
C LEU A 50 -9.00 -8.91 -6.03
N LEU A 51 -8.63 -8.86 -4.75
CA LEU A 51 -9.49 -8.36 -3.67
C LEU A 51 -9.10 -6.93 -3.31
N PHE A 52 -10.06 -6.01 -3.40
CA PHE A 52 -9.87 -4.60 -3.10
C PHE A 52 -10.95 -4.10 -2.15
N PHE A 53 -10.54 -3.40 -1.09
CA PHE A 53 -11.43 -2.67 -0.19
C PHE A 53 -11.49 -1.21 -0.63
N GLY A 54 -12.69 -0.67 -0.82
CA GLY A 54 -12.86 0.74 -1.19
C GLY A 54 -14.30 1.20 -1.06
N TYR A 55 -14.61 2.40 -1.53
CA TYR A 55 -15.97 2.93 -1.48
C TYR A 55 -16.29 3.79 -2.71
N THR A 56 -17.55 3.85 -3.11
CA THR A 56 -17.93 4.46 -4.41
C THR A 56 -17.83 5.99 -4.44
N HIS A 57 -17.70 6.63 -3.27
CA HIS A 57 -17.50 8.08 -3.15
C HIS A 57 -16.02 8.49 -3.10
N CYS A 58 -15.10 7.54 -3.24
CA CYS A 58 -13.67 7.86 -3.27
C CYS A 58 -13.38 8.72 -4.52
N PRO A 59 -12.79 9.93 -4.35
CA PRO A 59 -12.70 10.90 -5.43
C PRO A 59 -11.67 10.55 -6.51
N ASP A 60 -10.69 9.70 -6.22
CA ASP A 60 -9.55 9.46 -7.12
C ASP A 60 -9.01 8.01 -7.06
N VAL A 61 -8.58 7.56 -5.89
CA VAL A 61 -7.84 6.29 -5.71
C VAL A 61 -8.61 5.06 -6.20
N CYS A 62 -9.84 4.88 -5.73
CA CYS A 62 -10.66 3.72 -6.10
C CYS A 62 -11.00 3.68 -7.60
N PRO A 63 -11.55 4.75 -8.22
CA PRO A 63 -11.89 4.70 -9.64
C PRO A 63 -10.66 4.47 -10.53
N LEU A 64 -9.48 5.01 -10.18
CA LEU A 64 -8.27 4.80 -10.96
C LEU A 64 -7.78 3.34 -10.92
N HIS A 65 -7.80 2.69 -9.75
CA HIS A 65 -7.45 1.26 -9.62
C HIS A 65 -8.37 0.38 -10.46
N MET A 66 -9.69 0.56 -10.33
CA MET A 66 -10.67 -0.24 -11.05
C MET A 66 -10.58 -0.02 -12.57
N ALA A 67 -10.35 1.22 -13.01
CA ALA A 67 -10.16 1.54 -14.42
C ALA A 67 -8.89 0.89 -15.00
N ASN A 68 -7.77 0.93 -14.29
CA ASN A 68 -6.52 0.31 -14.72
C ASN A 68 -6.66 -1.20 -14.89
N ILE A 69 -7.26 -1.89 -13.90
CA ILE A 69 -7.51 -3.34 -13.97
C ILE A 69 -8.45 -3.67 -15.13
N ALA A 70 -9.57 -2.94 -15.27
CA ALA A 70 -10.53 -3.15 -16.35
C ALA A 70 -9.89 -2.96 -17.74
N ALA A 71 -9.05 -1.94 -17.91
CA ALA A 71 -8.38 -1.66 -19.17
C ALA A 71 -7.40 -2.78 -19.58
N VAL A 72 -6.72 -3.40 -18.60
CA VAL A 72 -5.86 -4.56 -18.86
C VAL A 72 -6.68 -5.81 -19.17
N LEU A 73 -7.71 -6.11 -18.38
CA LEU A 73 -8.58 -7.26 -18.60
C LEU A 73 -9.26 -7.23 -19.98
N LYS A 74 -9.62 -6.04 -20.49
CA LYS A 74 -10.19 -5.88 -21.85
C LYS A 74 -9.23 -6.27 -22.97
N ARG A 75 -7.92 -6.24 -22.72
CA ARG A 75 -6.86 -6.59 -23.69
C ARG A 75 -6.40 -8.05 -23.59
N MET A 76 -6.82 -8.77 -22.55
CA MET A 76 -6.48 -10.18 -22.35
C MET A 76 -7.32 -11.09 -23.25
N SER A 77 -6.82 -12.31 -23.49
CA SER A 77 -7.61 -13.36 -24.15
C SER A 77 -8.85 -13.68 -23.30
N ALA A 78 -9.95 -14.09 -23.94
CA ALA A 78 -11.17 -14.47 -23.22
C ALA A 78 -10.90 -15.60 -22.19
N THR A 79 -9.99 -16.52 -22.52
CA THR A 79 -9.56 -17.61 -21.64
C THR A 79 -8.81 -17.11 -20.41
N ASP A 80 -7.85 -16.20 -20.57
CA ASP A 80 -7.07 -15.70 -19.43
C ASP A 80 -7.90 -14.76 -18.58
N ARG A 81 -8.70 -13.90 -19.21
CA ARG A 81 -9.66 -13.02 -18.54
C ARG A 81 -10.65 -13.81 -17.68
N GLY A 82 -11.16 -14.93 -18.18
CA GLY A 82 -12.07 -15.81 -17.42
C GLY A 82 -11.44 -16.49 -16.20
N ARG A 83 -10.11 -16.40 -16.04
CA ARG A 83 -9.37 -16.92 -14.88
C ARG A 83 -9.10 -15.85 -13.82
N VAL A 84 -9.52 -14.60 -14.05
CA VAL A 84 -9.40 -13.51 -13.08
C VAL A 84 -10.77 -13.16 -12.53
N VAL A 85 -10.87 -12.97 -11.21
CA VAL A 85 -12.04 -12.41 -10.54
C VAL A 85 -11.61 -11.17 -9.78
N THR A 86 -12.16 -10.02 -10.13
CA THR A 86 -11.95 -8.78 -9.39
C THR A 86 -13.11 -8.59 -8.43
N VAL A 87 -12.80 -8.54 -7.14
CA VAL A 87 -13.74 -8.44 -6.03
C VAL A 87 -13.53 -7.12 -5.32
N PHE A 88 -14.54 -6.26 -5.37
CA PHE A 88 -14.60 -4.99 -4.66
C PHE A 88 -15.49 -5.15 -3.43
N VAL A 89 -14.91 -5.03 -2.24
CA VAL A 89 -15.63 -5.04 -0.96
C VAL A 89 -15.79 -3.59 -0.51
N THR A 90 -17.02 -3.13 -0.32
CA THR A 90 -17.23 -1.76 0.17
C THR A 90 -16.69 -1.59 1.58
N THR A 91 -16.15 -0.42 1.89
CA THR A 91 -15.80 0.04 3.22
C THR A 91 -16.83 1.00 3.82
N ASP A 92 -17.93 1.26 3.10
CA ASP A 92 -18.91 2.29 3.43
C ASP A 92 -20.36 1.83 3.14
N PRO A 93 -20.85 0.84 3.88
CA PRO A 93 -22.12 0.17 3.57
C PRO A 93 -23.34 1.08 3.68
N GLU A 94 -23.25 2.21 4.38
CA GLU A 94 -24.35 3.17 4.49
C GLU A 94 -24.59 4.00 3.23
N ARG A 95 -23.54 4.21 2.41
CA ARG A 95 -23.67 4.94 1.13
C ARG A 95 -23.63 4.00 -0.08
N ASP A 96 -22.92 2.88 0.05
CA ASP A 96 -22.71 1.92 -1.03
C ASP A 96 -23.78 0.82 -1.00
N THR A 97 -25.00 1.18 -1.41
CA THR A 97 -26.08 0.20 -1.61
C THR A 97 -25.72 -0.79 -2.73
N PRO A 98 -26.33 -2.00 -2.75
CA PRO A 98 -26.17 -2.95 -3.86
C PRO A 98 -26.38 -2.31 -5.24
N GLU A 99 -27.36 -1.41 -5.36
CA GLU A 99 -27.66 -0.69 -6.60
C GLU A 99 -26.51 0.23 -7.03
N ARG A 100 -26.01 1.02 -6.08
CA ARG A 100 -24.92 1.96 -6.33
C ARG A 100 -23.64 1.23 -6.67
N LEU A 101 -23.32 0.15 -5.96
CA LEU A 101 -22.15 -0.70 -6.26
C LEU A 101 -22.25 -1.29 -7.67
N ARG A 102 -23.42 -1.80 -8.06
CA ARG A 102 -23.64 -2.38 -9.40
C ARG A 102 -23.44 -1.34 -10.51
N GLU A 103 -24.02 -0.16 -10.34
CA GLU A 103 -23.88 0.95 -11.29
C GLU A 103 -22.43 1.42 -11.39
N TRP A 104 -21.81 1.69 -10.24
CA TRP A 104 -20.44 2.19 -10.17
C TRP A 104 -19.43 1.21 -10.77
N LEU A 105 -19.51 -0.07 -10.41
CA LEU A 105 -18.63 -1.12 -10.96
C LEU A 105 -18.89 -1.37 -12.45
N GLY A 106 -20.15 -1.31 -12.89
CA GLY A 106 -20.55 -1.49 -14.28
C GLY A 106 -19.94 -0.47 -15.24
N ASN A 107 -19.60 0.73 -14.75
CA ASN A 107 -18.89 1.74 -15.54
C ASN A 107 -17.45 1.34 -15.92
N PHE A 108 -16.82 0.43 -15.17
CA PHE A 108 -15.47 -0.07 -15.46
C PHE A 108 -15.55 -1.38 -16.24
N ASP A 109 -16.19 -2.38 -15.64
CA ASP A 109 -16.28 -3.73 -16.16
C ASP A 109 -17.47 -4.50 -15.54
N PRO A 110 -18.42 -5.02 -16.34
CA PRO A 110 -19.60 -5.71 -15.81
C PRO A 110 -19.29 -7.05 -15.13
N SER A 111 -18.07 -7.57 -15.24
CA SER A 111 -17.66 -8.81 -14.55
C SER A 111 -17.11 -8.57 -13.14
N PHE A 112 -16.97 -7.32 -12.71
CA PHE A 112 -16.52 -7.00 -11.36
C PHE A 112 -17.58 -7.37 -10.33
N VAL A 113 -17.14 -8.04 -9.27
CA VAL A 113 -18.00 -8.47 -8.16
C VAL A 113 -17.99 -7.38 -7.11
N GLY A 114 -19.16 -6.80 -6.81
CA GLY A 114 -19.34 -5.90 -5.68
C GLY A 114 -19.91 -6.65 -4.48
N LEU A 115 -19.29 -6.48 -3.31
CA LEU A 115 -19.71 -7.07 -2.05
C LEU A 115 -19.96 -5.99 -1.00
N THR A 116 -21.02 -6.17 -0.22
CA THR A 116 -21.39 -5.32 0.92
C THR A 116 -21.82 -6.18 2.11
N GLY A 117 -22.04 -5.56 3.25
CA GLY A 117 -22.46 -6.20 4.49
C GLY A 117 -22.65 -5.17 5.59
N THR A 118 -22.89 -5.65 6.81
CA THR A 118 -22.84 -4.80 7.99
C THR A 118 -21.41 -4.33 8.25
N ARG A 119 -21.26 -3.17 8.91
CA ARG A 119 -19.94 -2.67 9.30
C ARG A 119 -19.13 -3.71 10.08
N ALA A 120 -19.75 -4.44 11.00
CA ALA A 120 -19.08 -5.50 11.76
C ALA A 120 -18.57 -6.66 10.89
N GLU A 121 -19.33 -7.08 9.87
CA GLU A 121 -18.89 -8.10 8.91
C GLU A 121 -17.70 -7.59 8.09
N LEU A 122 -17.78 -6.36 7.57
CA LEU A 122 -16.71 -5.75 6.78
C LEU A 122 -15.42 -5.57 7.59
N GLU A 123 -15.53 -5.14 8.85
CA GLU A 123 -14.41 -5.05 9.78
C GLU A 123 -13.78 -6.42 10.06
N SER A 124 -14.62 -7.45 10.24
CA SER A 124 -14.15 -8.83 10.44
C SER A 124 -13.38 -9.34 9.21
N VAL A 125 -13.86 -9.06 8.00
CA VAL A 125 -13.18 -9.43 6.75
C VAL A 125 -11.86 -8.67 6.58
N GLN A 126 -11.84 -7.38 6.89
CA GLN A 126 -10.62 -6.57 6.92
C GLN A 126 -9.58 -7.16 7.90
N ALA A 127 -10.02 -7.57 9.09
CA ALA A 127 -9.16 -8.19 10.10
C ALA A 127 -8.52 -9.51 9.64
N LEU A 128 -9.23 -10.35 8.87
CA LEU A 128 -8.68 -11.61 8.32
C LEU A 128 -7.45 -11.37 7.44
N LEU A 129 -7.41 -10.23 6.76
CA LEU A 129 -6.31 -9.81 5.87
C LEU A 129 -5.32 -8.89 6.58
N LYS A 130 -5.49 -8.72 7.89
CA LYS A 130 -4.70 -7.83 8.74
C LYS A 130 -4.75 -6.37 8.27
N VAL A 131 -5.77 -5.98 7.52
CA VAL A 131 -5.99 -4.58 7.16
C VAL A 131 -6.84 -3.89 8.22
N PRO A 132 -6.58 -2.60 8.50
CA PRO A 132 -7.39 -1.81 9.42
C PRO A 132 -8.85 -1.79 9.01
N ALA A 133 -9.74 -1.67 10.00
CA ALA A 133 -11.10 -1.24 9.75
C ALA A 133 -11.10 0.16 9.13
N ALA A 134 -11.90 0.34 8.09
CA ALA A 134 -12.11 1.65 7.50
C ALA A 134 -12.75 2.64 8.47
N THR A 135 -12.22 3.86 8.52
CA THR A 135 -12.67 4.92 9.44
C THR A 135 -13.32 6.05 8.66
N ARG A 136 -14.36 6.65 9.23
CA ARG A 136 -14.97 7.86 8.67
C ARG A 136 -14.20 9.10 9.11
N GLU A 137 -13.87 9.94 8.16
CA GLU A 137 -13.17 11.21 8.38
C GLU A 137 -14.07 12.37 7.93
N TYR A 138 -14.58 13.13 8.88
CA TYR A 138 -15.48 14.24 8.61
C TYR A 138 -14.68 15.49 8.23
N ALA A 139 -15.15 16.23 7.22
CA ALA A 139 -14.53 17.48 6.76
C ALA A 139 -14.78 18.68 7.71
N GLY A 140 -14.86 18.43 9.02
CA GLY A 140 -15.20 19.39 10.08
C GLY A 140 -16.20 18.82 11.09
N ALA A 141 -16.22 19.36 12.32
CA ALA A 141 -17.02 18.85 13.44
C ALA A 141 -18.54 18.80 13.16
N ASP A 142 -19.04 19.70 12.29
CA ASP A 142 -20.46 19.83 11.93
C ASP A 142 -20.77 19.39 10.49
N SER A 143 -19.82 18.75 9.79
CA SER A 143 -19.99 18.33 8.39
C SER A 143 -20.71 16.98 8.29
N SER A 144 -21.74 16.89 7.46
CA SER A 144 -22.31 15.61 7.01
C SER A 144 -21.50 14.94 5.90
N ALA A 145 -20.58 15.68 5.27
CA ALA A 145 -19.65 15.15 4.28
C ALA A 145 -18.43 14.52 4.98
N TYR A 146 -18.17 13.26 4.64
CA TYR A 146 -17.02 12.50 5.13
C TYR A 146 -16.35 11.69 4.03
N TYR A 147 -15.05 11.53 4.20
CA TYR A 147 -14.23 10.56 3.50
C TYR A 147 -14.11 9.29 4.32
N VAL A 148 -13.67 8.21 3.68
CA VAL A 148 -13.38 6.96 4.37
C VAL A 148 -11.89 6.69 4.22
N GLY A 149 -11.17 6.72 5.34
CA GLY A 149 -9.78 6.28 5.42
C GLY A 149 -9.75 4.75 5.38
N HIS A 150 -9.09 4.17 4.37
CA HIS A 150 -8.95 2.72 4.24
C HIS A 150 -7.63 2.33 3.56
N ALA A 151 -7.21 1.07 3.75
CA ALA A 151 -6.09 0.52 3.00
C ALA A 151 -6.45 0.44 1.51
N ALA A 152 -5.66 1.08 0.64
CA ALA A 152 -5.92 1.20 -0.78
C ALA A 152 -5.17 0.16 -1.65
N GLN A 153 -4.85 -0.99 -1.07
CA GLN A 153 -4.09 -2.06 -1.73
C GLN A 153 -5.01 -3.16 -2.27
N VAL A 154 -4.68 -3.64 -3.46
CA VAL A 154 -5.32 -4.82 -4.06
C VAL A 154 -4.49 -6.05 -3.70
N PHE A 155 -5.12 -7.03 -3.05
CA PHE A 155 -4.51 -8.33 -2.80
C PHE A 155 -4.70 -9.22 -4.01
N ALA A 156 -3.60 -9.78 -4.55
CA ALA A 156 -3.68 -10.73 -5.64
C ALA A 156 -3.45 -12.16 -5.13
N PHE A 157 -4.54 -12.90 -4.94
CA PHE A 157 -4.49 -14.32 -4.60
C PHE A 157 -4.30 -15.14 -5.88
N ALA A 158 -3.24 -15.94 -5.92
CA ALA A 158 -3.02 -16.92 -6.97
C ALA A 158 -3.98 -18.11 -6.84
N ARG A 159 -3.94 -19.00 -7.84
CA ARG A 159 -4.86 -20.15 -7.95
C ARG A 159 -4.60 -21.21 -6.88
N ASP A 160 -3.40 -21.23 -6.30
CA ASP A 160 -3.03 -22.06 -5.15
C ASP A 160 -3.61 -21.59 -3.81
N GLY A 161 -4.33 -20.46 -3.81
CA GLY A 161 -4.95 -19.92 -2.61
C GLY A 161 -4.04 -19.05 -1.75
N TYR A 162 -2.92 -18.55 -2.28
CA TYR A 162 -2.06 -17.61 -1.56
C TYR A 162 -1.89 -16.29 -2.31
N ALA A 163 -1.87 -15.18 -1.57
CA ALA A 163 -1.38 -13.91 -2.07
C ALA A 163 0.12 -13.82 -1.78
N TYR A 164 0.87 -13.55 -2.83
CA TYR A 164 2.32 -13.35 -2.78
C TYR A 164 2.69 -11.90 -3.08
N THR A 165 1.77 -11.16 -3.70
CA THR A 165 1.94 -9.76 -4.07
C THR A 165 0.71 -8.96 -3.65
N ILE A 166 0.95 -7.72 -3.25
CA ILE A 166 -0.08 -6.69 -3.08
C ILE A 166 0.22 -5.53 -4.02
N TYR A 167 -0.84 -4.87 -4.48
CA TYR A 167 -0.76 -3.78 -5.43
C TYR A 167 -1.31 -2.52 -4.75
N PRO A 168 -0.45 -1.72 -4.13
CA PRO A 168 -0.86 -0.48 -3.49
C PRO A 168 -1.34 0.53 -4.52
N PHE A 169 -1.83 1.68 -4.06
CA PHE A 169 -2.11 2.79 -4.95
C PHE A 169 -0.84 3.29 -5.68
N GLY A 170 -0.99 3.70 -6.93
CA GLY A 170 0.11 4.10 -7.82
C GLY A 170 0.53 3.05 -8.86
N ILE A 171 0.02 1.82 -8.78
CA ILE A 171 0.28 0.78 -9.80
C ILE A 171 -0.34 1.20 -11.13
N ARG A 172 0.52 1.29 -12.16
CA ARG A 172 0.14 1.80 -13.48
C ARG A 172 -0.52 0.70 -14.32
N GLN A 173 -1.23 1.12 -15.36
CA GLN A 173 -1.81 0.18 -16.33
C GLN A 173 -0.76 -0.76 -16.95
N ASP A 174 0.44 -0.26 -17.26
CA ASP A 174 1.52 -1.08 -17.83
C ASP A 174 2.06 -2.10 -16.82
N ASP A 175 2.05 -1.78 -15.53
CA ASP A 175 2.46 -2.70 -14.46
C ASP A 175 1.44 -3.84 -14.33
N TRP A 176 0.13 -3.52 -14.35
CA TRP A 176 -0.93 -4.53 -14.43
C TRP A 176 -0.86 -5.36 -15.72
N ALA A 177 -0.53 -4.75 -16.85
CA ALA A 177 -0.39 -5.44 -18.13
C ALA A 177 0.79 -6.44 -18.12
N ASN A 178 1.84 -6.17 -17.33
CA ASN A 178 2.91 -7.13 -17.09
C ASN A 178 2.48 -8.25 -16.15
N ASP A 179 1.91 -7.90 -15.00
CA ASP A 179 1.73 -8.83 -13.89
C ASP A 179 0.49 -9.72 -14.06
N LEU A 180 -0.63 -9.20 -14.56
CA LEU A 180 -1.88 -9.96 -14.58
C LEU A 180 -1.82 -11.21 -15.48
N PRO A 181 -1.26 -11.16 -16.70
CA PRO A 181 -1.03 -12.37 -17.49
C PRO A 181 -0.04 -13.35 -16.84
N ARG A 182 0.89 -12.88 -15.99
CA ARG A 182 1.81 -13.73 -15.24
C ARG A 182 1.12 -14.41 -14.08
N LEU A 183 0.32 -13.68 -13.30
CA LEU A 183 -0.51 -14.25 -12.23
C LEU A 183 -1.42 -15.37 -12.74
N VAL A 184 -1.98 -15.21 -13.95
CA VAL A 184 -2.81 -16.25 -14.58
C VAL A 184 -2.01 -17.48 -15.00
N ARG A 185 -0.78 -17.28 -15.51
CA ARG A 185 0.11 -18.36 -15.97
C ARG A 185 0.80 -19.10 -14.82
N ASP A 186 1.31 -18.37 -13.83
CA ASP A 186 1.96 -18.90 -12.62
C ASP A 186 0.92 -19.34 -11.58
N ALA A 187 0.14 -20.36 -11.95
CA ALA A 187 -0.96 -20.87 -11.18
C ALA A 187 -0.58 -21.38 -9.76
N THR A 188 0.70 -21.67 -9.53
CA THR A 188 1.19 -22.30 -8.29
C THR A 188 2.07 -21.36 -7.47
N GLY A 189 2.18 -20.09 -7.87
CA GLY A 189 3.06 -19.09 -7.23
C GLY A 189 4.54 -19.47 -7.30
N THR A 190 4.95 -20.32 -8.24
CA THR A 190 6.32 -20.83 -8.32
C THR A 190 7.27 -19.78 -8.88
N GLU A 191 6.83 -19.06 -9.92
CA GLU A 191 7.60 -17.93 -10.46
C GLU A 191 7.63 -16.78 -9.45
N ILE A 192 6.52 -16.50 -8.76
CA ILE A 192 6.48 -15.47 -7.72
C ILE A 192 7.42 -15.84 -6.56
N ARG A 193 7.33 -17.07 -6.01
CA ARG A 193 8.24 -17.52 -4.94
C ARG A 193 9.70 -17.50 -5.37
N ARG A 194 10.00 -17.83 -6.63
CA ARG A 194 11.38 -17.72 -7.16
C ARG A 194 11.84 -16.26 -7.22
N ALA A 195 10.98 -15.34 -7.65
CA ALA A 195 11.28 -13.91 -7.66
C ALA A 195 11.49 -13.39 -6.22
N LEU A 196 10.61 -13.77 -5.28
CA LEU A 196 10.74 -13.44 -3.85
C LEU A 196 12.04 -13.98 -3.25
N ALA A 197 12.40 -15.23 -3.54
CA ALA A 197 13.65 -15.83 -3.07
C ALA A 197 14.89 -15.15 -3.67
N ALA A 198 14.82 -14.72 -4.94
CA ALA A 198 15.88 -13.95 -5.57
C ALA A 198 16.03 -12.56 -4.94
N GLN A 199 14.91 -11.91 -4.63
CA GLN A 199 14.86 -10.60 -3.97
C GLN A 199 15.40 -10.67 -2.53
N ALA A 200 14.90 -11.61 -1.72
CA ALA A 200 15.40 -11.85 -0.36
C ALA A 200 16.88 -12.23 -0.33
N LYS A 201 17.36 -12.97 -1.35
CA LYS A 201 18.79 -13.29 -1.49
C LYS A 201 19.61 -12.04 -1.83
N ALA A 202 19.13 -11.19 -2.74
CA ALA A 202 19.78 -9.92 -3.07
C ALA A 202 19.83 -8.98 -1.86
N GLU A 203 18.75 -8.91 -1.09
CA GLU A 203 18.67 -8.14 0.16
C GLU A 203 19.61 -8.69 1.24
N ALA A 204 19.65 -10.01 1.45
CA ALA A 204 20.58 -10.64 2.39
C ALA A 204 22.06 -10.40 2.00
N LEU A 205 22.37 -10.42 0.69
CA LEU A 205 23.68 -10.08 0.16
C LEU A 205 24.04 -8.60 0.38
N ALA A 206 23.07 -7.67 0.33
CA ALA A 206 23.27 -6.26 0.62
C ALA A 206 23.53 -6.02 2.12
N VAL A 207 22.72 -6.64 2.99
CA VAL A 207 22.90 -6.57 4.46
C VAL A 207 24.27 -7.10 4.88
N GLN A 208 24.73 -8.21 4.29
CA GLN A 208 26.01 -8.84 4.63
C GLN A 208 27.24 -8.02 4.20
N ARG A 209 27.06 -7.07 3.26
CA ARG A 209 28.12 -6.14 2.82
C ARG A 209 28.23 -4.90 3.70
N GLY A 210 27.37 -4.74 4.71
CA GLY A 210 27.24 -3.46 5.42
C GLY A 210 26.55 -2.40 4.57
N ASP A 211 26.02 -2.79 3.40
CA ASP A 211 25.23 -1.95 2.52
C ASP A 211 23.78 -1.95 3.01
N ALA A 212 23.54 -1.54 4.26
CA ALA A 212 22.28 -0.86 4.60
C ALA A 212 22.29 0.50 3.90
N SER A 213 22.36 0.44 2.57
CA SER A 213 22.44 1.52 1.62
C SER A 213 21.13 1.51 0.83
N PRO A 214 20.69 2.70 0.43
CA PRO A 214 19.29 2.99 0.20
C PRO A 214 18.74 2.24 -1.02
N MET A 215 17.57 1.62 -0.84
CA MET A 215 16.85 0.98 -1.94
C MET A 215 16.53 2.03 -3.00
N THR A 216 17.19 1.92 -4.15
CA THR A 216 16.92 2.76 -5.31
C THR A 216 15.79 2.10 -6.10
N MET A 217 14.56 2.60 -5.94
CA MET A 217 13.42 2.15 -6.73
C MET A 217 12.94 3.31 -7.60
N GLY A 218 13.08 3.17 -8.92
CA GLY A 218 12.61 4.19 -9.87
C GLY A 218 13.37 5.53 -9.87
N GLY A 219 14.55 5.61 -9.24
CA GLY A 219 15.34 6.85 -9.11
C GLY A 219 15.00 7.69 -7.87
N LEU A 220 14.24 7.12 -6.94
CA LEU A 220 14.07 7.63 -5.58
C LEU A 220 14.87 6.77 -4.59
N MET A 221 15.43 7.43 -3.58
CA MET A 221 16.36 6.85 -2.63
C MET A 221 15.95 7.27 -1.22
N VAL A 222 15.66 6.29 -0.34
CA VAL A 222 15.31 6.57 1.06
C VAL A 222 16.49 6.26 1.97
N THR A 223 16.95 7.26 2.72
CA THR A 223 18.08 7.17 3.65
C THR A 223 17.62 7.51 5.07
N GLN A 224 18.46 7.15 6.05
CA GLN A 224 18.32 7.59 7.45
C GLN A 224 16.96 7.25 8.09
N ALA A 225 16.32 6.16 7.65
CA ALA A 225 15.03 5.76 8.18
C ALA A 225 15.17 5.20 9.59
N VAL A 226 14.43 5.76 10.55
CA VAL A 226 14.40 5.33 11.95
C VAL A 226 13.03 5.55 12.56
N VAL A 227 12.68 4.74 13.57
CA VAL A 227 11.51 4.94 14.41
C VAL A 227 11.97 5.33 15.81
N ALA A 228 11.40 6.40 16.36
CA ALA A 228 11.62 6.72 17.78
C ALA A 228 10.97 5.63 18.63
N GLU A 229 11.71 5.10 19.60
CA GLU A 229 11.13 4.33 20.69
C GLU A 229 10.03 5.18 21.35
N PRO A 230 8.76 4.74 21.29
CA PRO A 230 7.66 5.57 21.73
C PRO A 230 7.51 5.55 23.25
N ALA A 231 7.16 6.70 23.83
CA ALA A 231 6.72 6.78 25.22
C ALA A 231 5.31 6.22 25.42
N SER A 232 4.51 6.20 24.35
CA SER A 232 3.18 5.60 24.29
C SER A 232 3.26 4.14 23.82
N GLN A 233 2.28 3.32 24.20
CA GLN A 233 2.18 1.94 23.69
C GLN A 233 1.52 1.87 22.31
N ASP A 234 0.75 2.89 21.93
CA ASP A 234 -0.16 2.85 20.78
C ASP A 234 0.29 3.71 19.60
N GLU A 235 1.34 4.52 19.76
CA GLU A 235 1.72 5.54 18.79
C GLU A 235 3.24 5.68 18.72
N ALA A 236 3.80 5.79 17.52
CA ALA A 236 5.22 6.08 17.31
C ALA A 236 5.43 7.08 16.18
N ALA A 237 6.58 7.74 16.18
CA ALA A 237 7.01 8.61 15.09
C ALA A 237 8.17 7.97 14.34
N ALA A 238 8.06 7.91 13.02
CA ALA A 238 9.13 7.52 12.13
C ALA A 238 9.67 8.73 11.34
N TYR A 239 10.98 8.70 11.12
CA TYR A 239 11.76 9.76 10.50
C TYR A 239 12.61 9.14 9.41
N LEU A 240 12.78 9.86 8.31
CA LEU A 240 13.54 9.40 7.16
C LEU A 240 13.83 10.57 6.22
N THR A 241 14.72 10.32 5.29
CA THR A 241 15.07 11.25 4.22
C THR A 241 14.75 10.61 2.88
N ILE A 242 14.04 11.32 2.01
CA ILE A 242 13.73 10.87 0.64
C ILE A 242 14.47 11.76 -0.35
N HIS A 243 15.35 11.18 -1.16
CA HIS A 243 16.02 11.85 -2.27
C HIS A 243 15.33 11.47 -3.59
N ASN A 244 14.82 12.47 -4.31
CA ASN A 244 14.30 12.30 -5.66
C ASN A 244 15.39 12.67 -6.68
N ASP A 245 16.11 11.66 -7.18
CA ASP A 245 17.15 11.87 -8.18
C ASP A 245 16.59 11.96 -9.60
N THR A 246 15.27 11.88 -9.77
CA THR A 246 14.63 11.98 -11.07
C THR A 246 14.47 13.45 -11.50
N PRO A 247 14.34 13.74 -12.81
CA PRO A 247 14.01 15.07 -13.30
C PRO A 247 12.52 15.41 -13.14
N GLN A 248 11.72 14.54 -12.53
CA GLN A 248 10.28 14.67 -12.41
C GLN A 248 9.87 14.72 -10.93
N GLU A 249 8.90 15.55 -10.59
CA GLU A 249 8.29 15.53 -9.28
C GLU A 249 7.55 14.22 -9.05
N ASP A 250 7.61 13.69 -7.82
CA ASP A 250 6.79 12.57 -7.34
C ASP A 250 5.99 13.00 -6.08
N THR A 251 5.06 12.18 -5.62
CA THR A 251 4.23 12.49 -4.45
C THR A 251 4.01 11.24 -3.61
N LEU A 252 4.35 11.31 -2.33
CA LEU A 252 3.97 10.31 -1.33
C LEU A 252 2.49 10.50 -0.98
N VAL A 253 1.69 9.48 -1.26
CA VAL A 253 0.23 9.54 -1.18
C VAL A 253 -0.36 8.57 -0.15
N ALA A 254 0.42 7.57 0.29
CA ALA A 254 0.01 6.69 1.38
C ALA A 254 1.22 6.09 2.08
N ILE A 255 1.06 5.78 3.37
CA ILE A 255 2.06 5.07 4.17
C ILE A 255 1.36 3.91 4.88
N ALA A 256 1.96 2.73 4.79
CA ALA A 256 1.61 1.58 5.63
C ALA A 256 2.83 1.13 6.43
N ALA A 257 2.59 0.38 7.51
CA ALA A 257 3.65 -0.27 8.27
C ALA A 257 3.23 -1.68 8.69
N ASP A 258 4.20 -2.58 8.85
CA ASP A 258 3.95 -3.94 9.35
C ASP A 258 3.46 -3.96 10.81
N LEU A 259 3.93 -3.02 11.64
CA LEU A 259 3.66 -2.94 13.07
C LEU A 259 2.70 -1.80 13.48
N ALA A 260 2.21 -1.00 12.53
CA ALA A 260 1.21 0.03 12.79
C ALA A 260 -0.03 -0.17 11.92
N VAL A 261 -1.18 0.29 12.39
CA VAL A 261 -2.44 0.20 11.64
C VAL A 261 -2.51 1.31 10.60
N ARG A 262 -2.02 2.51 10.93
CA ARG A 262 -2.06 3.67 10.05
C ARG A 262 -0.72 4.41 10.06
N GLY A 263 -0.31 4.87 8.89
CA GLY A 263 0.81 5.79 8.71
C GLY A 263 0.30 7.09 8.09
N GLU A 264 0.62 8.22 8.70
CA GLU A 264 0.29 9.56 8.18
C GLU A 264 1.55 10.41 8.13
N VAL A 265 1.65 11.32 7.15
CA VAL A 265 2.64 12.39 7.25
C VAL A 265 2.04 13.49 8.12
N HIS A 266 2.73 13.88 9.18
CA HIS A 266 2.34 15.01 10.03
C HIS A 266 3.33 16.14 9.84
N GLU A 267 2.84 17.37 9.81
CA GLU A 267 3.65 18.58 9.86
C GLU A 267 3.39 19.33 11.16
N THR A 268 4.46 19.73 11.84
CA THR A 268 4.37 20.52 13.06
C THR A 268 4.30 22.00 12.69
N MET A 269 3.16 22.64 12.95
CA MET A 269 2.96 24.06 12.70
C MET A 269 2.99 24.86 14.00
N GLY A 270 3.48 26.10 13.94
CA GLY A 270 3.52 27.05 15.05
C GLY A 270 4.89 27.16 15.74
N GLU A 271 5.06 28.21 16.56
CA GLU A 271 6.28 28.50 17.31
C GLU A 271 6.02 28.48 18.83
N GLY A 272 7.02 28.09 19.63
CA GLY A 272 6.93 28.10 21.09
C GLY A 272 5.96 27.06 21.66
N GLU A 273 5.08 27.47 22.57
CA GLU A 273 4.11 26.58 23.23
C GLU A 273 2.88 26.26 22.35
N MET A 274 2.70 26.93 21.21
CA MET A 274 1.52 26.74 20.33
C MET A 274 1.80 25.81 19.14
N ARG A 275 2.57 24.75 19.35
CA ARG A 275 2.88 23.75 18.31
C ARG A 275 1.73 22.77 18.17
N HIS A 276 1.20 22.62 16.97
CA HIS A 276 0.14 21.66 16.65
C HIS A 276 0.60 20.76 15.51
N MET A 277 0.27 19.47 15.59
CA MET A 277 0.53 18.52 14.53
C MET A 277 -0.67 18.49 13.58
N MET A 278 -0.41 18.65 12.29
CA MET A 278 -1.43 18.57 11.25
C MET A 278 -1.14 17.40 10.32
N ALA A 279 -2.12 16.51 10.17
CA ALA A 279 -2.06 15.42 9.21
C ALA A 279 -2.10 15.96 7.78
N MET A 280 -1.17 15.47 6.95
CA MET A 280 -1.07 15.80 5.53
C MET A 280 -1.58 14.62 4.70
N PRO A 281 -2.49 14.86 3.73
CA PRO A 281 -3.00 13.80 2.86
C PRO A 281 -1.95 13.30 1.85
N SER A 282 -0.93 14.11 1.58
CA SER A 282 0.18 13.75 0.71
C SER A 282 1.42 14.61 0.99
N LEU A 283 2.57 14.18 0.46
CA LEU A 283 3.85 14.87 0.57
C LEU A 283 4.53 14.92 -0.81
N VAL A 284 4.71 16.14 -1.34
CA VAL A 284 5.40 16.37 -2.62
C VAL A 284 6.90 16.12 -2.47
N LEU A 285 7.48 15.43 -3.46
CA LEU A 285 8.90 15.12 -3.57
C LEU A 285 9.46 15.82 -4.82
N PRO A 286 10.02 17.04 -4.66
CA PRO A 286 10.48 17.84 -5.80
C PRO A 286 11.61 17.14 -6.58
N PRO A 287 11.75 17.39 -7.88
CA PRO A 287 12.80 16.79 -8.69
C PRO A 287 14.19 17.25 -8.24
N ARG A 288 15.17 16.35 -8.27
CA ARG A 288 16.57 16.62 -7.88
C ARG A 288 16.72 17.23 -6.48
N ALA A 289 15.82 16.86 -5.58
CA ALA A 289 15.75 17.43 -4.24
C ALA A 289 15.64 16.35 -3.17
N GLU A 290 15.92 16.77 -1.95
CA GLU A 290 15.76 16.00 -0.73
C GLU A 290 14.55 16.51 0.04
N THR A 291 13.71 15.59 0.51
CA THR A 291 12.62 15.86 1.44
C THR A 291 12.92 15.14 2.75
N LYS A 292 13.15 15.94 3.80
CA LYS A 292 13.48 15.45 5.15
C LYS A 292 12.24 15.36 6.02
N LEU A 293 12.10 14.23 6.71
CA LEU A 293 11.13 14.03 7.79
C LEU A 293 11.93 13.90 9.09
N VAL A 294 12.04 14.99 9.83
CA VAL A 294 12.86 15.14 11.04
C VAL A 294 12.02 15.65 12.22
N PRO A 295 12.45 15.38 13.48
CA PRO A 295 11.75 15.84 14.67
C PRO A 295 11.50 17.34 14.68
N GLY A 296 10.29 17.74 15.10
CA GLY A 296 9.91 19.14 15.15
C GLY A 296 9.66 19.78 13.78
N GLU A 297 9.71 19.04 12.68
CA GLU A 297 9.21 19.52 11.40
C GLU A 297 8.14 18.54 10.91
N ARG A 298 8.50 17.69 9.95
CA ARG A 298 7.62 16.67 9.36
C ARG A 298 8.03 15.29 9.83
N HIS A 299 7.07 14.40 10.08
CA HIS A 299 7.33 13.02 10.47
C HIS A 299 6.24 12.09 9.97
N ILE A 300 6.52 10.79 9.98
CA ILE A 300 5.52 9.76 9.75
C ILE A 300 4.95 9.38 11.11
N MET A 301 3.68 9.70 11.34
CA MET A 301 2.98 9.26 12.53
C MET A 301 2.43 7.85 12.30
N LEU A 302 2.89 6.91 13.13
CA LEU A 302 2.41 5.54 13.19
C LEU A 302 1.38 5.44 14.29
N LEU A 303 0.13 5.23 13.91
CA LEU A 303 -1.00 5.19 14.83
C LEU A 303 -1.49 3.75 15.02
N GLN A 304 -1.98 3.49 16.23
CA GLN A 304 -2.50 2.21 16.69
C GLN A 304 -1.49 1.08 16.44
N LEU A 305 -0.37 1.13 17.15
CA LEU A 305 0.66 0.11 17.09
C LEU A 305 0.08 -1.27 17.47
N ARG A 306 0.46 -2.29 16.70
CA ARG A 306 -0.01 -3.67 16.93
C ARG A 306 0.60 -4.30 18.18
N ARG A 307 1.71 -3.73 18.66
CA ARG A 307 2.40 -4.04 19.91
C ARG A 307 3.27 -2.86 20.29
N ALA A 308 3.62 -2.76 21.57
CA ALA A 308 4.65 -1.82 22.01
C ALA A 308 5.98 -2.08 21.27
N LEU A 309 6.59 -0.99 20.80
CA LEU A 309 7.91 -0.97 20.17
C LEU A 309 8.97 -0.64 21.21
N LYS A 310 10.14 -1.29 21.10
CA LYS A 310 11.30 -1.03 21.96
C LYS A 310 12.57 -0.86 21.14
N ALA A 311 13.55 -0.15 21.67
CA ALA A 311 14.85 -0.04 21.04
C ALA A 311 15.42 -1.43 20.64
N GLY A 312 15.88 -1.56 19.39
CA GLY A 312 16.34 -2.82 18.80
C GLY A 312 15.26 -3.59 18.01
N ASP A 313 13.98 -3.20 18.12
CA ASP A 313 12.97 -3.62 17.16
C ASP A 313 13.23 -3.01 15.77
N SER A 314 12.51 -3.51 14.77
CA SER A 314 12.49 -2.93 13.43
C SER A 314 11.06 -2.84 12.93
N VAL A 315 10.72 -1.71 12.32
CA VAL A 315 9.44 -1.48 11.63
C VAL A 315 9.72 -1.44 10.13
N THR A 316 8.87 -2.07 9.34
CA THR A 316 8.90 -1.99 7.87
C THR A 316 7.81 -1.02 7.41
N LEU A 317 8.22 0.07 6.78
CA LEU A 317 7.34 1.07 6.19
C LEU A 317 7.17 0.79 4.69
N TYR A 318 5.97 1.00 4.18
CA TYR A 318 5.65 0.92 2.77
C TYR A 318 5.14 2.29 2.32
N LEU A 319 5.99 3.02 1.61
CA LEU A 319 5.73 4.37 1.10
C LEU A 319 5.15 4.27 -0.30
N SER A 320 3.90 4.68 -0.51
CA SER A 320 3.28 4.64 -1.85
C SER A 320 3.49 5.97 -2.56
N LEU A 321 4.29 5.97 -3.64
CA LEU A 321 4.57 7.15 -4.45
C LEU A 321 3.74 7.13 -5.75
N SER A 322 3.27 8.30 -6.19
CA SER A 322 2.36 8.42 -7.33
C SER A 322 3.01 8.04 -8.67
N ARG A 323 4.34 8.18 -8.82
CA ARG A 323 5.06 7.84 -10.05
C ARG A 323 6.00 6.66 -9.90
N ALA A 324 6.83 6.63 -8.87
CA ALA A 324 7.77 5.54 -8.62
C ALA A 324 7.08 4.29 -8.07
N GLY A 325 5.85 4.41 -7.58
CA GLY A 325 5.13 3.31 -6.96
C GLY A 325 5.57 3.07 -5.52
N PRO A 326 5.32 1.87 -4.99
CA PRO A 326 5.62 1.56 -3.59
C PRO A 326 7.11 1.41 -3.33
N VAL A 327 7.59 1.93 -2.20
CA VAL A 327 8.96 1.80 -1.69
C VAL A 327 8.91 1.19 -0.30
N GLU A 328 9.58 0.06 -0.14
CA GLU A 328 9.76 -0.58 1.17
C GLU A 328 10.97 0.03 1.88
N VAL A 329 10.79 0.38 3.16
CA VAL A 329 11.82 1.01 3.98
C VAL A 329 11.84 0.34 5.33
N ARG A 330 12.96 -0.29 5.66
CA ARG A 330 13.18 -0.83 6.99
C ARG A 330 13.76 0.25 7.90
N ALA A 331 13.07 0.52 9.00
CA ALA A 331 13.43 1.53 9.98
C ALA A 331 13.66 0.86 11.36
N PRO A 332 14.91 0.83 11.88
CA PRO A 332 15.16 0.36 13.24
C PRO A 332 14.52 1.30 14.27
N VAL A 333 14.05 0.71 15.37
CA VAL A 333 13.57 1.45 16.53
C VAL A 333 14.78 1.82 17.39
N VAL A 334 14.96 3.11 17.66
CA VAL A 334 16.08 3.65 18.43
C VAL A 334 15.60 4.47 19.62
N PRO A 335 16.37 4.54 20.73
CA PRO A 335 16.05 5.46 21.82
C PRO A 335 15.96 6.90 21.30
N TYR A 336 15.04 7.69 21.86
CA TYR A 336 14.86 9.09 21.43
C TYR A 336 16.15 9.91 21.53
N ALA A 337 17.01 9.62 22.53
CA ALA A 337 18.30 10.28 22.71
C ALA A 337 19.30 10.03 21.56
N ASP A 338 19.15 8.93 20.81
CA ASP A 338 20.04 8.56 19.70
C ASP A 338 19.53 9.05 18.33
N LEU A 339 18.36 9.70 18.32
CA LEU A 339 17.63 9.98 17.10
C LEU A 339 18.33 11.01 16.20
N GLU A 340 18.91 12.06 16.79
CA GLU A 340 19.70 13.05 16.04
C GLU A 340 20.94 12.42 15.40
N LYS A 341 21.59 11.48 16.10
CA LYS A 341 22.75 10.75 15.57
C LYS A 341 22.34 9.84 14.43
N ALA A 342 21.22 9.12 14.57
CA ALA A 342 20.74 8.22 13.53
C ALA A 342 20.27 8.96 12.26
N LEU A 343 19.78 10.19 12.43
CA LEU A 343 19.42 11.10 11.34
C LEU A 343 20.59 11.94 10.81
N GLY A 344 21.81 11.73 11.31
CA GLY A 344 22.99 12.50 10.89
C GLY A 344 22.88 14.01 11.14
N LEU A 345 22.05 14.43 12.10
CA LEU A 345 21.83 15.84 12.46
C LEU A 345 22.96 16.39 13.35
N VAL A 346 23.77 15.50 13.95
CA VAL A 346 24.95 15.87 14.75
C VAL A 346 26.21 15.51 13.96
N LYS A 347 27.16 16.46 13.84
CA LYS A 347 28.50 16.14 13.34
C LYS A 347 29.18 15.19 14.32
N THR A 348 29.63 14.03 13.84
CA THR A 348 30.53 13.17 14.63
C THR A 348 31.81 13.97 14.93
N PRO A 349 32.31 13.96 16.18
CA PRO A 349 33.48 14.75 16.57
C PRO A 349 34.74 14.42 15.77
#